data_AF-B2AF91-F1
#
_entry.id   AF-B2AF91-F1
#
_cell.length_a   1.000
_cell.length_b   1.000
_cell.length_c   1.000
_cell.angle_alpha   90.00
_cell.angle_beta   90.00
_cell.angle_gamma   90.00
#
_symmetry.space_group_name_H-M   'P 1'
#
loop_
_entity.id
_entity.type
_entity.pdbx_description
1 polymer ?
#
loop_
_entity_poly.entity_id
_entity_poly.type
_entity_poly.pdbx_seq_one_letter_code
_entity_poly.pdbx_strand_id
1 'polypeptide(L)'
;LLPSLSQLGITKIWIPPACKAADAKNGNGYDIYDLWDLGEFEQKGSTPTKWGSKAQLEELCRVAEGRGVKVLFDAVLNHKTGADYKERVKAKKVDPLDRNRELDGGEVREIESWTGFTFPGRGGRYSGREWDRRHFTGVDWDDLTREKGVWKLGGKEWCVDVDEEVGNYDFLMFADVDHRHPDVQQDAFDWVKWLPTQLKIGGLRLDAIKHYSFQFQKRLLRHIDDNVEKGKDWFIVGEYWREDSEFLAKYIEYMDHRISLFDVPLCSNLSKISMAGERGDLRDLFKDALCLWKPNNVVTPVAPWFLPHAYTLILLRANTGVPCVFWSDLYGSFASGPSSFIPPMSGNPTLLARLILIRKLYAYGTQHDLFSHQHCVGFTREGHSAHGGGAGLAAVMGNQWGLSKLRMYVGKHHSGEKWIDFLRLCPGEVMIDDEGWGEFPVSGNRGCSVWVSETAEGKDEVINLKL
;
A
#
# COMPACT_ATOMS: atom_id res chain seq x y z
N LEU A 1 -14.24 1.81 16.07
CA LEU A 1 -12.98 1.64 15.32
C LEU A 1 -12.39 2.96 14.83
N LEU A 2 -13.00 3.66 13.86
CA LEU A 2 -12.49 4.95 13.35
C LEU A 2 -12.16 6.01 14.43
N PRO A 3 -12.95 6.18 15.52
CA PRO A 3 -12.54 7.04 16.63
C PRO A 3 -11.17 6.68 17.21
N SER A 4 -10.94 5.39 17.48
CA SER A 4 -9.69 4.88 18.05
C SER A 4 -8.53 5.07 17.07
N LEU A 5 -8.71 4.76 15.78
CA LEU A 5 -7.67 4.94 14.76
C LEU A 5 -7.25 6.42 14.59
N SER A 6 -8.22 7.32 14.54
CA SER A 6 -7.97 8.77 14.44
C SER A 6 -7.24 9.29 15.68
N GLN A 7 -7.63 8.86 16.88
CA GLN A 7 -6.96 9.22 18.13
C GLN A 7 -5.50 8.75 18.17
N LEU A 8 -5.21 7.53 17.69
CA LEU A 8 -3.85 7.01 17.58
C LEU A 8 -2.97 7.86 16.64
N GLY A 9 -3.56 8.51 15.63
CA GLY A 9 -2.85 9.35 14.66
C GLY A 9 -2.97 8.89 13.20
N ILE A 10 -3.88 7.95 12.91
CA ILE A 10 -4.17 7.57 11.53
C ILE A 10 -4.90 8.71 10.81
N THR A 11 -4.34 9.18 9.71
CA THR A 11 -4.88 10.29 8.89
C THR A 11 -5.43 9.84 7.55
N LYS A 12 -5.13 8.60 7.12
CA LYS A 12 -5.65 7.99 5.89
C LYS A 12 -5.93 6.51 6.13
N ILE A 13 -6.96 5.97 5.50
CA ILE A 13 -7.21 4.53 5.42
C ILE A 13 -7.33 4.13 3.96
N TRP A 14 -6.63 3.07 3.57
CA TRP A 14 -6.84 2.40 2.29
C TRP A 14 -7.84 1.27 2.50
N ILE A 15 -8.98 1.34 1.81
CA ILE A 15 -10.01 0.31 1.85
C ILE A 15 -9.80 -0.68 0.70
N PRO A 16 -10.16 -1.97 0.86
CA PRO A 16 -10.11 -2.92 -0.26
C PRO A 16 -11.06 -2.48 -1.40
N PRO A 17 -10.93 -3.09 -2.60
CA PRO A 17 -11.82 -2.77 -3.71
C PRO A 17 -13.29 -2.97 -3.31
N ALA A 18 -14.07 -1.90 -3.40
CA ALA A 18 -15.44 -1.85 -2.90
C ALA A 18 -16.50 -2.01 -4.00
N CYS A 19 -16.06 -2.27 -5.23
CA CYS A 19 -16.92 -2.54 -6.37
C CYS A 19 -17.25 -4.04 -6.48
N LYS A 20 -18.31 -4.39 -7.23
CA LYS A 20 -18.77 -5.76 -7.37
C LYS A 20 -17.73 -6.65 -8.04
N ALA A 21 -17.32 -7.68 -7.33
CA ALA A 21 -16.42 -8.73 -7.78
C ALA A 21 -17.19 -9.85 -8.53
N ALA A 22 -16.48 -10.68 -9.28
CA ALA A 22 -17.04 -11.87 -9.92
C ALA A 22 -17.50 -12.90 -8.88
N ASP A 23 -16.72 -13.13 -7.81
CA ASP A 23 -17.22 -13.76 -6.58
C ASP A 23 -17.69 -12.67 -5.61
N ALA A 24 -18.94 -12.23 -5.78
CA ALA A 24 -19.48 -11.11 -5.01
C ALA A 24 -19.50 -11.33 -3.49
N LYS A 25 -19.53 -12.59 -3.02
CA LYS A 25 -19.64 -12.93 -1.60
C LYS A 25 -18.28 -13.11 -0.94
N ASN A 26 -17.34 -13.77 -1.61
CA ASN A 26 -16.06 -14.17 -1.00
C ASN A 26 -14.85 -13.51 -1.65
N GLY A 27 -14.98 -12.98 -2.87
CA GLY A 27 -13.95 -12.28 -3.61
C GLY A 27 -13.45 -11.06 -2.85
N ASN A 28 -12.14 -10.84 -2.87
CA ASN A 28 -11.53 -9.67 -2.22
C ASN A 28 -11.76 -8.38 -3.02
N GLY A 29 -12.22 -8.49 -4.27
CA GLY A 29 -12.55 -7.36 -5.14
C GLY A 29 -11.57 -7.13 -6.30
N TYR A 30 -10.39 -7.76 -6.26
CA TYR A 30 -9.44 -7.74 -7.38
C TYR A 30 -9.94 -8.54 -8.60
N ASP A 31 -10.84 -9.49 -8.37
CA ASP A 31 -11.64 -10.14 -9.41
C ASP A 31 -12.78 -9.22 -9.88
N ILE A 32 -12.44 -8.00 -10.32
CA ILE A 32 -13.42 -6.94 -10.60
C ILE A 32 -14.37 -7.31 -11.75
N TYR A 33 -15.68 -7.26 -11.47
CA TYR A 33 -16.73 -7.45 -12.47
C TYR A 33 -17.28 -6.09 -12.93
N ASP A 34 -17.79 -5.26 -12.01
CA ASP A 34 -18.50 -4.01 -12.33
C ASP A 34 -18.02 -2.84 -11.45
N LEU A 35 -17.31 -1.89 -12.06
CA LEU A 35 -16.77 -0.69 -11.38
C LEU A 35 -17.89 0.23 -10.85
N TRP A 36 -19.08 0.14 -11.42
CA TRP A 36 -20.20 1.04 -11.13
C TRP A 36 -21.16 0.51 -10.06
N ASP A 37 -20.89 -0.69 -9.53
CA ASP A 37 -21.68 -1.34 -8.48
C ASP A 37 -20.91 -1.39 -7.16
N LEU A 38 -21.18 -0.45 -6.25
CA LEU A 38 -20.57 -0.38 -4.91
C LEU A 38 -21.23 -1.32 -3.88
N GLY A 39 -21.80 -2.44 -4.34
CA GLY A 39 -22.67 -3.30 -3.52
C GLY A 39 -24.09 -2.73 -3.38
N GLU A 40 -24.62 -2.17 -4.47
CA GLU A 40 -25.97 -1.60 -4.56
C GLU A 40 -26.93 -2.51 -5.35
N PHE A 41 -26.42 -3.27 -6.33
CA PHE A 41 -27.25 -4.02 -7.28
C PHE A 41 -27.15 -5.53 -7.09
N GLU A 42 -28.23 -6.26 -7.36
CA GLU A 42 -28.23 -7.72 -7.37
C GLU A 42 -27.47 -8.23 -8.60
N GLN A 43 -26.18 -8.52 -8.41
CA GLN A 43 -25.28 -8.99 -9.47
C GLN A 43 -24.38 -10.08 -8.89
N LYS A 44 -24.13 -11.13 -9.68
CA LYS A 44 -23.31 -12.28 -9.26
C LYS A 44 -23.81 -12.95 -7.97
N GLY A 45 -25.13 -12.99 -7.80
CA GLY A 45 -25.81 -13.68 -6.70
C GLY A 45 -25.70 -13.00 -5.33
N SER A 46 -25.34 -11.71 -5.32
CA SER A 46 -25.33 -10.87 -4.13
C SER A 46 -25.60 -9.40 -4.46
N THR A 47 -26.36 -8.73 -3.61
CA THR A 47 -26.45 -7.27 -3.60
C THR A 47 -25.18 -6.66 -2.98
N PRO A 48 -24.84 -6.92 -1.69
CA PRO A 48 -23.62 -6.37 -1.10
C PRO A 48 -22.36 -7.01 -1.71
N THR A 49 -21.24 -6.31 -1.59
CA THR A 49 -19.92 -6.92 -1.78
C THR A 49 -19.55 -7.73 -0.53
N LYS A 50 -18.42 -8.45 -0.57
CA LYS A 50 -17.79 -9.05 0.62
C LYS A 50 -17.70 -8.09 1.81
N TRP A 51 -17.45 -6.81 1.53
CA TRP A 51 -17.17 -5.80 2.55
C TRP A 51 -18.42 -5.12 3.09
N GLY A 52 -19.56 -5.24 2.41
CA GLY A 52 -20.83 -4.65 2.80
C GLY A 52 -21.62 -4.03 1.64
N SER A 53 -22.68 -3.33 1.99
CA SER A 53 -23.51 -2.57 1.05
C SER A 53 -22.95 -1.16 0.79
N LYS A 54 -23.40 -0.55 -0.30
CA LYS A 54 -23.10 0.86 -0.63
C LYS A 54 -23.40 1.81 0.54
N ALA A 55 -24.53 1.63 1.22
CA ALA A 55 -24.92 2.49 2.35
C ALA A 55 -23.94 2.39 3.54
N GLN A 56 -23.39 1.19 3.80
CA GLN A 56 -22.37 1.01 4.84
C GLN A 56 -21.04 1.67 4.45
N LEU A 57 -20.67 1.62 3.17
CA LEU A 57 -19.49 2.28 2.63
C LEU A 57 -19.62 3.82 2.68
N GLU A 58 -20.79 4.36 2.33
CA GLU A 58 -21.10 5.79 2.45
C GLU A 58 -20.97 6.26 3.90
N GLU A 59 -21.52 5.49 4.86
CA GLU A 59 -21.40 5.78 6.29
C GLU A 59 -19.94 5.74 6.76
N LEU A 60 -19.16 4.75 6.32
CA LEU A 60 -17.71 4.68 6.62
C LEU A 60 -17.00 5.96 6.15
N CYS A 61 -17.24 6.39 4.91
CA CYS A 61 -16.62 7.58 4.34
C CYS A 61 -17.04 8.86 5.09
N ARG A 62 -18.33 8.98 5.43
CA ARG A 62 -18.87 10.11 6.20
C ARG A 62 -18.26 10.20 7.59
N VAL A 63 -18.15 9.08 8.30
CA VAL A 63 -17.54 9.04 9.65
C VAL A 63 -16.04 9.32 9.57
N ALA A 64 -15.34 8.86 8.53
CA ALA A 64 -13.94 9.15 8.31
C ALA A 64 -13.70 10.65 8.05
N GLU A 65 -14.49 11.26 7.16
CA GLU A 65 -14.44 12.70 6.85
C GLU A 65 -14.65 13.55 8.11
N GLY A 66 -15.69 13.24 8.92
CA GLY A 66 -15.96 13.93 10.19
C GLY A 66 -14.87 13.82 11.25
N ARG A 67 -13.82 13.04 10.99
CA ARG A 67 -12.65 12.83 11.86
C ARG A 67 -11.33 13.23 11.20
N GLY A 68 -11.39 13.86 10.03
CA GLY A 68 -10.19 14.24 9.28
C GLY A 68 -9.38 13.05 8.75
N VAL A 69 -10.00 11.87 8.63
CA VAL A 69 -9.37 10.67 8.06
C VAL A 69 -9.76 10.56 6.58
N LYS A 70 -8.79 10.63 5.68
CA LYS A 70 -9.04 10.45 4.24
C LYS A 70 -9.22 8.96 3.91
N VAL A 71 -10.25 8.61 3.15
CA VAL A 71 -10.42 7.26 2.58
C VAL A 71 -9.73 7.21 1.22
N LEU A 72 -8.81 6.26 1.02
CA LEU A 72 -8.21 5.93 -0.27
C LEU A 72 -8.95 4.74 -0.85
N PHE A 73 -9.60 4.94 -2.00
CA PHE A 73 -10.37 3.92 -2.69
C PHE A 73 -9.44 3.08 -3.59
N ASP A 74 -9.57 1.76 -3.55
CA ASP A 74 -8.77 0.87 -4.40
C ASP A 74 -9.35 0.81 -5.83
N ALA A 75 -8.53 1.14 -6.82
CA ALA A 75 -8.90 1.20 -8.23
C ALA A 75 -8.24 0.06 -9.00
N VAL A 76 -9.03 -0.97 -9.32
CA VAL A 76 -8.63 -2.13 -10.12
C VAL A 76 -9.05 -1.90 -11.57
N LEU A 77 -8.10 -1.48 -12.41
CA LEU A 77 -8.38 -1.03 -13.79
C LEU A 77 -7.71 -1.91 -14.86
N ASN A 78 -6.81 -2.82 -14.47
CA ASN A 78 -6.05 -3.64 -15.41
C ASN A 78 -6.91 -4.60 -16.24
N HIS A 79 -7.87 -5.25 -15.57
CA HIS A 79 -8.59 -6.39 -16.13
C HIS A 79 -10.05 -6.39 -15.68
N LYS A 80 -10.86 -7.25 -16.30
CA LYS A 80 -12.22 -7.56 -15.87
C LYS A 80 -12.44 -9.06 -15.86
N THR A 81 -13.30 -9.55 -14.96
CA THR A 81 -13.62 -10.98 -14.87
C THR A 81 -15.07 -11.25 -14.49
N GLY A 82 -15.52 -12.48 -14.71
CA GLY A 82 -16.90 -12.89 -14.53
C GLY A 82 -17.84 -12.31 -15.60
N ALA A 83 -17.45 -12.32 -16.87
CA ALA A 83 -18.31 -11.87 -17.97
C ALA A 83 -19.68 -12.58 -17.97
N ASP A 84 -20.70 -11.93 -18.54
CA ASP A 84 -22.07 -12.43 -18.61
C ASP A 84 -22.29 -13.38 -19.79
N TYR A 85 -21.54 -13.18 -20.87
CA TYR A 85 -21.57 -14.07 -22.04
C TYR A 85 -20.18 -14.20 -22.67
N LYS A 86 -20.04 -15.23 -23.50
CA LYS A 86 -18.82 -15.52 -24.23
C LYS A 86 -18.92 -15.03 -25.67
N GLU A 87 -17.77 -14.72 -26.25
CA GLU A 87 -17.65 -14.36 -27.66
C GLU A 87 -16.64 -15.24 -28.36
N ARG A 88 -16.93 -15.59 -29.61
CA ARG A 88 -15.93 -16.17 -30.50
C ARG A 88 -15.04 -15.08 -31.04
N VAL A 89 -13.73 -15.29 -30.91
CA VAL A 89 -12.72 -14.33 -31.33
C VAL A 89 -11.51 -15.07 -31.88
N LYS A 90 -10.93 -14.55 -32.95
CA LYS A 90 -9.64 -15.02 -33.43
C LYS A 90 -8.56 -14.55 -32.46
N ALA A 91 -7.66 -15.41 -32.04
CA ALA A 91 -6.56 -15.07 -31.13
C ALA A 91 -5.29 -15.84 -31.50
N LYS A 92 -4.16 -15.38 -30.99
CA LYS A 92 -2.88 -16.08 -31.04
C LYS A 92 -2.41 -16.38 -29.63
N LYS A 93 -1.87 -17.57 -29.42
CA LYS A 93 -1.25 -17.94 -28.15
C LYS A 93 0.14 -17.31 -28.06
N VAL A 94 0.50 -16.73 -26.92
CA VAL A 94 1.81 -16.10 -26.69
C VAL A 94 2.55 -16.74 -25.52
N ASP A 95 3.86 -16.59 -25.51
CA ASP A 95 4.74 -17.17 -24.50
C ASP A 95 4.51 -16.47 -23.13
N PRO A 96 4.18 -17.21 -22.07
CA PRO A 96 4.00 -16.66 -20.72
C PRO A 96 5.31 -16.25 -20.05
N LEU A 97 6.46 -16.29 -20.74
CA LEU A 97 7.72 -15.72 -20.30
C LEU A 97 8.25 -14.61 -21.24
N ASP A 98 7.64 -14.46 -22.42
CA ASP A 98 7.92 -13.38 -23.38
C ASP A 98 6.65 -13.07 -24.21
N ARG A 99 5.88 -12.07 -23.80
CA ARG A 99 4.57 -11.77 -24.43
C ARG A 99 4.68 -11.26 -25.87
N ASN A 100 5.88 -10.90 -26.31
CA ASN A 100 6.15 -10.53 -27.70
C ASN A 100 6.33 -11.75 -28.60
N ARG A 101 6.53 -12.94 -28.02
CA ARG A 101 6.75 -14.19 -28.74
C ARG A 101 5.43 -14.95 -28.90
N GLU A 102 5.00 -15.08 -30.15
CA GLU A 102 3.89 -15.95 -30.51
C GLU A 102 4.31 -17.42 -30.42
N LEU A 103 3.45 -18.26 -29.84
CA LEU A 103 3.60 -19.71 -29.80
C LEU A 103 2.96 -20.35 -31.04
N ASP A 104 3.17 -21.65 -31.21
CA ASP A 104 2.53 -22.46 -32.26
C ASP A 104 2.73 -21.89 -33.68
N GLY A 105 3.90 -21.30 -33.94
CA GLY A 105 4.23 -20.68 -35.22
C GLY A 105 3.41 -19.43 -35.56
N GLY A 106 2.77 -18.80 -34.58
CA GLY A 106 1.91 -17.63 -34.80
C GLY A 106 0.54 -17.97 -35.38
N GLU A 107 0.10 -19.23 -35.25
CA GLU A 107 -1.19 -19.70 -35.72
C GLU A 107 -2.34 -18.89 -35.10
N VAL A 108 -3.24 -18.39 -35.95
CA VAL A 108 -4.47 -17.73 -35.52
C VAL A 108 -5.54 -18.79 -35.32
N ARG A 109 -6.02 -18.91 -34.08
CA ARG A 109 -7.08 -19.85 -33.70
C ARG A 109 -8.36 -19.10 -33.38
N GLU A 110 -9.51 -19.72 -33.66
CA GLU A 110 -10.76 -19.25 -33.09
C GLU A 110 -10.89 -19.81 -31.67
N ILE A 111 -11.04 -18.92 -30.69
CA ILE A 111 -11.28 -19.26 -29.28
C ILE A 111 -12.66 -18.77 -28.87
N GLU A 112 -13.19 -19.32 -27.78
CA GLU A 112 -14.39 -18.81 -27.11
C GLU A 112 -13.99 -18.18 -25.78
N SER A 113 -14.29 -16.88 -25.59
CA SER A 113 -13.73 -16.10 -24.49
C SER A 113 -14.78 -15.30 -23.72
N TRP A 114 -14.62 -15.24 -22.40
CA TRP A 114 -15.48 -14.51 -21.46
C TRP A 114 -15.21 -13.00 -21.49
N THR A 115 -15.77 -12.31 -22.48
CA THR A 115 -15.52 -10.87 -22.75
C THR A 115 -16.78 -10.00 -22.80
N GLY A 116 -17.97 -10.59 -22.77
CA GLY A 116 -19.23 -9.86 -22.83
C GLY A 116 -19.77 -9.44 -21.46
N PHE A 117 -19.84 -8.15 -21.17
CA PHE A 117 -20.39 -7.61 -19.91
C PHE A 117 -21.57 -6.67 -20.19
N THR A 118 -22.73 -7.01 -19.62
CA THR A 118 -24.01 -6.28 -19.81
C THR A 118 -24.54 -5.68 -18.51
N PHE A 119 -24.05 -6.15 -17.35
CA PHE A 119 -24.42 -5.63 -16.03
C PHE A 119 -25.94 -5.60 -15.79
N PRO A 120 -26.65 -6.73 -15.98
CA PRO A 120 -28.11 -6.74 -16.05
C PRO A 120 -28.77 -6.28 -14.74
N GLY A 121 -28.15 -6.55 -13.59
CA GLY A 121 -28.66 -6.13 -12.29
C GLY A 121 -28.55 -4.61 -12.06
N ARG A 122 -27.54 -3.95 -12.66
CA ARG A 122 -27.40 -2.49 -12.62
C ARG A 122 -28.25 -1.79 -13.68
N GLY A 123 -28.49 -2.44 -14.83
CA GLY A 123 -29.44 -1.98 -15.85
C GLY A 123 -29.11 -0.59 -16.43
N GLY A 124 -27.82 -0.30 -16.63
CA GLY A 124 -27.36 0.98 -17.19
C GLY A 124 -27.37 2.17 -16.22
N ARG A 125 -27.71 1.97 -14.94
CA ARG A 125 -27.61 3.03 -13.94
C ARG A 125 -26.15 3.47 -13.77
N TYR A 126 -25.93 4.78 -13.66
CA TYR A 126 -24.65 5.49 -13.61
C TYR A 126 -23.84 5.47 -14.91
N SER A 127 -23.75 4.32 -15.61
CA SER A 127 -23.11 4.19 -16.92
C SER A 127 -23.86 3.20 -17.81
N GLY A 128 -24.19 3.59 -19.04
CA GLY A 128 -24.78 2.70 -20.05
C GLY A 128 -23.75 1.82 -20.77
N ARG A 129 -22.48 1.82 -20.35
CA ARG A 129 -21.41 1.09 -21.03
C ARG A 129 -21.55 -0.41 -20.85
N GLU A 130 -21.73 -1.11 -21.97
CA GLU A 130 -21.49 -2.54 -22.09
C GLU A 130 -20.08 -2.79 -22.63
N TRP A 131 -19.51 -3.94 -22.29
CA TRP A 131 -18.18 -4.36 -22.73
C TRP A 131 -18.29 -5.62 -23.58
N ASP A 132 -17.40 -5.72 -24.54
CA ASP A 132 -17.24 -6.86 -25.45
C ASP A 132 -15.76 -7.01 -25.80
N ARG A 133 -15.41 -8.04 -26.59
CA ARG A 133 -14.05 -8.36 -27.03
C ARG A 133 -13.26 -7.19 -27.65
N ARG A 134 -13.91 -6.11 -28.11
CA ARG A 134 -13.21 -4.93 -28.65
C ARG A 134 -12.56 -4.10 -27.55
N HIS A 135 -12.93 -4.30 -26.30
CA HIS A 135 -12.42 -3.53 -25.16
C HIS A 135 -11.25 -4.21 -24.44
N PHE A 136 -10.79 -5.36 -24.97
CA PHE A 136 -9.74 -6.17 -24.36
C PHE A 136 -8.60 -6.46 -25.34
N THR A 137 -7.38 -6.60 -24.84
CA THR A 137 -6.17 -6.97 -25.59
C THR A 137 -5.95 -8.49 -25.59
N GLY A 138 -6.24 -9.16 -24.47
CA GLY A 138 -5.98 -10.59 -24.29
C GLY A 138 -6.80 -11.26 -23.20
N VAL A 139 -6.75 -12.59 -23.18
CA VAL A 139 -7.36 -13.45 -22.15
C VAL A 139 -6.46 -14.62 -21.73
N ASP A 140 -6.72 -15.24 -20.58
CA ASP A 140 -5.96 -16.40 -20.07
C ASP A 140 -6.62 -17.78 -20.31
N TRP A 141 -7.78 -17.81 -20.95
CA TRP A 141 -8.60 -19.01 -21.10
C TRP A 141 -9.34 -19.05 -22.44
N ASP A 142 -9.20 -20.17 -23.15
CA ASP A 142 -10.09 -20.56 -24.25
C ASP A 142 -11.13 -21.57 -23.75
N ASP A 143 -12.40 -21.16 -23.73
CA ASP A 143 -13.50 -22.00 -23.27
C ASP A 143 -13.91 -23.07 -24.30
N LEU A 144 -13.59 -22.86 -25.59
CA LEU A 144 -13.94 -23.77 -26.67
C LEU A 144 -13.16 -25.08 -26.54
N THR A 145 -11.85 -24.97 -26.34
CA THR A 145 -10.95 -26.13 -26.21
C THR A 145 -10.57 -26.46 -24.77
N ARG A 146 -11.01 -25.65 -23.79
CA ARG A 146 -10.66 -25.76 -22.36
C ARG A 146 -9.17 -25.59 -22.11
N GLU A 147 -8.55 -24.66 -22.83
CA GLU A 147 -7.11 -24.45 -22.81
C GLU A 147 -6.73 -23.19 -22.03
N LYS A 148 -5.90 -23.38 -20.99
CA LYS A 148 -5.23 -22.27 -20.31
C LYS A 148 -4.02 -21.80 -21.12
N GLY A 149 -3.90 -20.50 -21.29
CA GLY A 149 -2.76 -19.89 -21.96
C GLY A 149 -2.97 -18.39 -22.13
N VAL A 150 -1.92 -17.64 -22.44
CA VAL A 150 -2.07 -16.22 -22.76
C VAL A 150 -2.46 -16.09 -24.22
N TRP A 151 -3.66 -15.57 -24.47
CA TRP A 151 -4.22 -15.43 -25.81
C TRP A 151 -4.33 -13.94 -26.16
N LYS A 152 -3.54 -13.47 -27.12
CA LYS A 152 -3.65 -12.12 -27.69
C LYS A 152 -4.80 -12.10 -28.69
N LEU A 153 -5.79 -11.24 -28.48
CA LEU A 153 -6.97 -11.16 -29.35
C LEU A 153 -6.62 -10.58 -30.72
N GLY A 154 -7.33 -11.02 -31.76
CA GLY A 154 -7.07 -10.66 -33.14
C GLY A 154 -7.32 -9.19 -33.42
N GLY A 155 -6.36 -8.53 -34.08
CA GLY A 155 -6.40 -7.08 -34.32
C GLY A 155 -6.05 -6.24 -33.08
N LYS A 156 -5.57 -6.87 -32.01
CA LYS A 156 -5.08 -6.22 -30.81
C LYS A 156 -3.57 -6.35 -30.69
N GLU A 157 -3.00 -5.39 -29.97
CA GLU A 157 -1.60 -5.35 -29.60
C GLU A 157 -1.50 -4.99 -28.13
N TRP A 158 -0.46 -5.46 -27.46
CA TRP A 158 -0.17 -5.03 -26.09
C TRP A 158 0.16 -3.53 -26.08
N CYS A 159 -0.14 -2.85 -24.98
CA CYS A 159 0.38 -1.50 -24.73
C CYS A 159 1.90 -1.54 -24.68
N VAL A 160 2.58 -0.60 -25.36
CA VAL A 160 4.06 -0.60 -25.43
C VAL A 160 4.71 0.12 -24.25
N ASP A 161 3.95 0.92 -23.53
CA ASP A 161 4.38 1.73 -22.39
C ASP A 161 3.90 1.10 -21.07
N VAL A 162 4.36 -0.13 -20.84
CA VAL A 162 4.15 -0.94 -19.63
C VAL A 162 5.50 -1.47 -19.16
N ASP A 163 5.55 -2.20 -18.04
CA ASP A 163 6.79 -2.83 -17.60
C ASP A 163 7.30 -3.86 -18.62
N GLU A 164 8.60 -3.88 -18.80
CA GLU A 164 9.31 -4.73 -19.75
C GLU A 164 9.60 -6.14 -19.21
N GLU A 165 9.28 -6.40 -17.94
CA GLU A 165 9.30 -7.76 -17.38
C GLU A 165 8.53 -8.68 -18.35
N VAL A 166 9.08 -9.88 -18.57
CA VAL A 166 8.56 -10.87 -19.53
C VAL A 166 8.30 -10.32 -20.95
N GLY A 167 9.15 -9.39 -21.40
CA GLY A 167 9.16 -8.78 -22.74
C GLY A 167 8.14 -7.65 -22.89
N ASN A 168 6.92 -7.85 -22.40
CA ASN A 168 5.86 -6.86 -22.29
C ASN A 168 4.86 -7.34 -21.24
N TYR A 169 4.62 -6.54 -20.20
CA TYR A 169 3.79 -6.99 -19.08
C TYR A 169 2.38 -6.40 -19.00
N ASP A 170 1.80 -6.00 -20.14
CA ASP A 170 0.39 -5.55 -20.25
C ASP A 170 -0.55 -6.66 -19.73
N PHE A 171 -0.44 -7.85 -20.30
CA PHE A 171 -1.25 -8.99 -19.87
C PHE A 171 -0.84 -9.53 -18.50
N LEU A 172 -1.70 -9.35 -17.50
CA LEU A 172 -1.58 -9.98 -16.19
C LEU A 172 -2.50 -11.21 -16.02
N MET A 173 -3.82 -11.02 -16.09
CA MET A 173 -4.83 -12.07 -15.84
C MET A 173 -6.23 -11.70 -16.36
N PHE A 174 -7.13 -12.69 -16.43
CA PHE A 174 -8.53 -12.53 -16.84
C PHE A 174 -8.68 -11.89 -18.23
N ALA A 175 -9.67 -11.00 -18.44
CA ALA A 175 -9.80 -10.22 -19.66
C ALA A 175 -9.05 -8.89 -19.49
N ASP A 176 -7.92 -8.77 -20.17
CA ASP A 176 -6.98 -7.67 -20.08
C ASP A 176 -7.48 -6.45 -20.86
N VAL A 177 -7.59 -5.30 -20.20
CA VAL A 177 -8.29 -4.12 -20.73
C VAL A 177 -7.44 -3.37 -21.77
N ASP A 178 -8.03 -3.07 -22.93
CA ASP A 178 -7.37 -2.27 -23.97
C ASP A 178 -7.45 -0.77 -23.64
N HIS A 179 -6.48 -0.30 -22.87
CA HIS A 179 -6.35 1.09 -22.45
C HIS A 179 -6.15 2.10 -23.59
N ARG A 180 -5.94 1.63 -24.84
CA ARG A 180 -5.89 2.50 -26.03
C ARG A 180 -7.27 2.74 -26.64
N HIS A 181 -8.25 1.91 -26.30
CA HIS A 181 -9.61 2.03 -26.82
C HIS A 181 -10.31 3.27 -26.26
N PRO A 182 -10.84 4.20 -27.09
CA PRO A 182 -11.43 5.44 -26.61
C PRO A 182 -12.58 5.24 -25.60
N ASP A 183 -13.43 4.24 -25.82
CA ASP A 183 -14.53 3.94 -24.92
C ASP A 183 -14.08 3.46 -23.53
N VAL A 184 -12.96 2.72 -23.46
CA VAL A 184 -12.37 2.24 -22.20
C VAL A 184 -11.84 3.42 -21.40
N GLN A 185 -11.09 4.31 -22.05
CA GLN A 185 -10.55 5.49 -21.40
C GLN A 185 -11.66 6.40 -20.88
N GLN A 186 -12.70 6.59 -21.70
CA GLN A 186 -13.83 7.43 -21.34
C GLN A 186 -14.63 6.86 -20.16
N ASP A 187 -14.89 5.54 -20.13
CA ASP A 187 -15.59 4.90 -19.01
C ASP A 187 -14.81 5.06 -17.70
N ALA A 188 -13.47 4.91 -17.72
CA ALA A 188 -12.64 5.14 -16.55
C ALA A 188 -12.63 6.61 -16.09
N PHE A 189 -12.61 7.57 -17.02
CA PHE A 189 -12.70 9.00 -16.73
C PHE A 189 -14.05 9.38 -16.11
N ASP A 190 -15.14 8.86 -16.66
CA ASP A 190 -16.48 9.09 -16.12
C ASP A 190 -16.64 8.43 -14.75
N TRP A 191 -16.05 7.25 -14.54
CA TRP A 191 -16.06 6.56 -13.26
C TRP A 191 -15.35 7.37 -12.16
N VAL A 192 -14.14 7.89 -12.40
CA VAL A 192 -13.44 8.70 -11.39
C VAL A 192 -14.16 10.01 -11.07
N LYS A 193 -14.88 10.59 -12.04
CA LYS A 193 -15.75 11.75 -11.81
C LYS A 193 -17.00 11.40 -11.00
N TRP A 194 -17.52 10.20 -11.18
CA TRP A 194 -18.70 9.72 -10.48
C TRP A 194 -18.40 9.40 -9.01
N LEU A 195 -17.26 8.78 -8.69
CA LEU A 195 -16.89 8.41 -7.32
C LEU A 195 -17.12 9.50 -6.25
N PRO A 196 -16.64 10.75 -6.39
CA PRO A 196 -16.84 11.80 -5.38
C PRO A 196 -18.29 12.26 -5.25
N THR A 197 -19.15 11.94 -6.22
CA THR A 197 -20.60 12.20 -6.13
C THR A 197 -21.31 11.18 -5.25
N GLN A 198 -20.69 10.01 -5.03
CA GLN A 198 -21.22 8.93 -4.22
C GLN A 198 -20.55 8.87 -2.84
N LEU A 199 -19.22 9.03 -2.79
CA LEU A 199 -18.41 8.78 -1.61
C LEU A 199 -17.53 9.98 -1.24
N LYS A 200 -17.37 10.21 0.07
CA LYS A 200 -16.44 11.19 0.63
C LYS A 200 -15.02 10.60 0.73
N ILE A 201 -14.40 10.36 -0.42
CA ILE A 201 -13.02 9.85 -0.50
C ILE A 201 -12.00 10.99 -0.62
N GLY A 202 -10.77 10.71 -0.22
CA GLY A 202 -9.66 11.65 -0.24
C GLY A 202 -8.49 11.21 -1.14
N GLY A 203 -8.70 10.21 -1.99
CA GLY A 203 -7.67 9.70 -2.88
C GLY A 203 -7.94 8.29 -3.41
N LEU A 204 -6.98 7.77 -4.18
CA LEU A 204 -7.02 6.43 -4.77
C LEU A 204 -5.74 5.66 -4.45
N ARG A 205 -5.86 4.35 -4.28
CA ARG A 205 -4.76 3.39 -4.46
C ARG A 205 -4.96 2.74 -5.83
N LEU A 206 -4.00 2.85 -6.74
CA LEU A 206 -4.06 2.24 -8.06
C LEU A 206 -3.42 0.85 -8.01
N ASP A 207 -4.20 -0.17 -8.36
CA ASP A 207 -3.76 -1.58 -8.42
C ASP A 207 -2.95 -1.84 -9.69
N ALA A 208 -1.96 -2.75 -9.61
CA ALA A 208 -1.31 -3.38 -10.75
C ALA A 208 -0.76 -2.40 -11.81
N ILE A 209 -0.27 -1.22 -11.39
CA ILE A 209 0.04 -0.13 -12.33
C ILE A 209 1.24 -0.36 -13.25
N LYS A 210 1.98 -1.45 -13.05
CA LYS A 210 3.02 -1.85 -13.99
C LYS A 210 2.46 -2.54 -15.24
N HIS A 211 1.19 -2.91 -15.22
CA HIS A 211 0.54 -3.80 -16.19
C HIS A 211 -0.40 -3.09 -17.18
N TYR A 212 -0.47 -1.76 -17.18
CA TYR A 212 -1.27 -1.05 -18.17
C TYR A 212 -0.70 0.33 -18.47
N SER A 213 -1.02 0.83 -19.67
CA SER A 213 -0.39 2.00 -20.30
C SER A 213 -0.09 3.16 -19.33
N PHE A 214 1.19 3.52 -19.22
CA PHE A 214 1.65 4.67 -18.44
C PHE A 214 1.05 5.98 -18.95
N GLN A 215 0.85 6.12 -20.26
CA GLN A 215 0.16 7.27 -20.86
C GLN A 215 -1.30 7.36 -20.42
N PHE A 216 -2.02 6.24 -20.39
CA PHE A 216 -3.38 6.22 -19.86
C PHE A 216 -3.39 6.66 -18.39
N GLN A 217 -2.51 6.10 -17.56
CA GLN A 217 -2.40 6.47 -16.16
C GLN A 217 -2.12 7.96 -15.97
N LYS A 218 -1.15 8.52 -16.71
CA LYS A 218 -0.84 9.95 -16.67
C LYS A 218 -2.04 10.81 -17.05
N ARG A 219 -2.82 10.39 -18.05
CA ARG A 219 -4.05 11.08 -18.45
C ARG A 219 -5.17 10.95 -17.42
N LEU A 220 -5.28 9.79 -16.76
CA LEU A 220 -6.22 9.58 -15.66
C LEU A 220 -5.91 10.52 -14.49
N LEU A 221 -4.63 10.63 -14.09
CA LEU A 221 -4.20 11.55 -13.03
C LEU A 221 -4.52 13.01 -13.37
N ARG A 222 -4.22 13.45 -14.61
CA ARG A 222 -4.60 14.79 -15.08
C ARG A 222 -6.11 14.99 -15.08
N HIS A 223 -6.86 13.99 -15.52
CA HIS A 223 -8.31 14.04 -15.52
C HIS A 223 -8.90 14.19 -14.10
N ILE A 224 -8.32 13.50 -13.13
CA ILE A 224 -8.66 13.66 -11.71
C ILE A 224 -8.41 15.10 -11.27
N ASP A 225 -7.23 15.65 -11.57
CA ASP A 225 -6.87 17.02 -11.16
C ASP A 225 -7.76 18.10 -11.79
N ASP A 226 -8.17 17.87 -13.04
CA ASP A 226 -9.03 18.81 -13.78
C ASP A 226 -10.50 18.77 -13.32
N ASN A 227 -10.97 17.65 -12.77
CA ASN A 227 -12.41 17.40 -12.54
C ASN A 227 -12.81 17.16 -11.09
N VAL A 228 -11.89 16.75 -10.22
CA VAL A 228 -12.15 16.70 -8.79
C VAL A 228 -12.12 18.14 -8.25
N GLU A 229 -13.17 18.51 -7.51
CA GLU A 229 -13.41 19.88 -7.02
C GLU A 229 -12.13 20.57 -6.52
N LYS A 230 -11.83 21.76 -7.08
CA LYS A 230 -10.65 22.55 -6.69
C LYS A 230 -10.57 22.68 -5.17
N GLY A 231 -9.52 22.12 -4.57
CA GLY A 231 -9.31 22.08 -3.12
C GLY A 231 -9.42 20.69 -2.49
N LYS A 232 -10.00 19.69 -3.19
CA LYS A 232 -9.92 18.28 -2.81
C LYS A 232 -8.67 17.66 -3.44
N ASP A 233 -7.52 17.91 -2.83
CA ASP A 233 -6.27 17.27 -3.23
C ASP A 233 -6.31 15.77 -2.89
N TRP A 234 -6.70 14.98 -3.89
CA TRP A 234 -6.74 13.53 -3.83
C TRP A 234 -5.33 12.97 -3.79
N PHE A 235 -5.01 12.27 -2.70
CA PHE A 235 -3.75 11.56 -2.59
C PHE A 235 -3.78 10.29 -3.45
N ILE A 236 -2.84 10.15 -4.38
CA ILE A 236 -2.78 8.97 -5.25
C ILE A 236 -1.52 8.19 -4.93
N VAL A 237 -1.68 6.89 -4.68
CA VAL A 237 -0.58 5.94 -4.51
C VAL A 237 -0.74 4.76 -5.46
N GLY A 238 0.31 4.36 -6.14
CA GLY A 238 0.29 3.25 -7.10
C GLY A 238 1.09 2.05 -6.64
N GLU A 239 0.58 0.86 -6.89
CA GLU A 239 1.29 -0.41 -6.71
C GLU A 239 2.11 -0.76 -7.95
N TYR A 240 3.32 -0.20 -8.03
CA TYR A 240 4.31 -0.59 -9.03
C TYR A 240 5.27 -1.60 -8.41
N TRP A 241 5.01 -2.90 -8.61
CA TRP A 241 5.79 -3.96 -7.96
C TRP A 241 7.10 -4.28 -8.69
N ARG A 242 8.16 -3.51 -8.39
CA ARG A 242 9.52 -3.66 -8.95
C ARG A 242 10.60 -3.32 -7.91
N GLU A 243 11.68 -4.10 -7.85
CA GLU A 243 12.84 -3.85 -6.97
C GLU A 243 13.92 -3.00 -7.68
N ASP A 244 13.55 -1.80 -8.15
CA ASP A 244 14.45 -0.90 -8.91
C ASP A 244 14.10 0.57 -8.62
N SER A 245 14.83 1.20 -7.68
CA SER A 245 14.50 2.57 -7.26
C SER A 245 14.75 3.62 -8.32
N GLU A 246 15.75 3.42 -9.20
CA GLU A 246 16.02 4.37 -10.28
C GLU A 246 14.85 4.39 -11.27
N PHE A 247 14.34 3.20 -11.66
CA PHE A 247 13.16 3.10 -12.51
C PHE A 247 11.94 3.72 -11.84
N LEU A 248 11.65 3.36 -10.58
CA LEU A 248 10.50 3.88 -9.84
C LEU A 248 10.57 5.41 -9.68
N ALA A 249 11.77 5.98 -9.46
CA ALA A 249 11.98 7.42 -9.40
C ALA A 249 11.70 8.11 -10.74
N LYS A 250 12.17 7.54 -11.86
CA LYS A 250 11.88 8.02 -13.23
C LYS A 250 10.39 7.91 -13.56
N TYR A 251 9.73 6.87 -13.09
CA TYR A 251 8.28 6.71 -13.24
C TYR A 251 7.51 7.82 -12.52
N ILE A 252 7.87 8.15 -11.27
CA ILE A 252 7.27 9.26 -10.52
C ILE A 252 7.50 10.60 -11.24
N GLU A 253 8.68 10.82 -11.82
CA GLU A 253 8.99 12.00 -12.64
C GLU A 253 8.15 12.04 -13.92
N TYR A 254 8.03 10.91 -14.60
CA TYR A 254 7.15 10.78 -15.77
C TYR A 254 5.70 11.10 -15.42
N MET A 255 5.24 10.81 -14.21
CA MET A 255 3.90 11.15 -13.72
C MET A 255 3.77 12.58 -13.16
N ASP A 256 4.70 13.47 -13.50
CA ASP A 256 4.72 14.88 -13.04
C ASP A 256 4.69 14.99 -11.49
N HIS A 257 5.29 14.01 -10.79
CA HIS A 257 5.27 13.87 -9.32
C HIS A 257 3.88 13.75 -8.69
N ARG A 258 2.85 13.44 -9.48
CA ARG A 258 1.45 13.43 -9.03
C ARG A 258 1.05 12.19 -8.24
N ILE A 259 1.87 11.14 -8.30
CA ILE A 259 1.64 9.84 -7.68
C ILE A 259 2.78 9.46 -6.73
N SER A 260 2.44 8.90 -5.58
CA SER A 260 3.36 8.15 -4.70
C SER A 260 3.37 6.68 -5.10
N LEU A 261 4.42 5.95 -4.77
CA LEU A 261 4.51 4.50 -4.97
C LEU A 261 4.71 3.77 -3.64
N PHE A 262 4.43 2.48 -3.63
CA PHE A 262 4.98 1.61 -2.60
C PHE A 262 6.50 1.45 -2.82
N ASP A 263 7.30 1.67 -1.77
CA ASP A 263 8.74 1.44 -1.68
C ASP A 263 9.01 -0.07 -1.56
N VAL A 264 8.85 -0.76 -2.69
CA VAL A 264 9.13 -2.18 -2.86
C VAL A 264 10.60 -2.53 -2.59
N PRO A 265 11.59 -1.70 -2.99
CA PRO A 265 12.99 -1.93 -2.60
C PRO A 265 13.20 -1.95 -1.08
N LEU A 266 12.63 -0.99 -0.33
CA LEU A 266 12.71 -1.01 1.14
C LEU A 266 12.00 -2.22 1.74
N CYS A 267 10.82 -2.58 1.24
CA CYS A 267 10.16 -3.84 1.62
C CYS A 267 11.11 -5.03 1.49
N SER A 268 11.74 -5.16 0.32
CA SER A 268 12.59 -6.29 0.00
C SER A 268 13.79 -6.33 0.93
N ASN A 269 14.42 -5.19 1.22
CA ASN A 269 15.52 -5.09 2.18
C ASN A 269 15.10 -5.53 3.58
N LEU A 270 13.98 -4.98 4.10
CA LEU A 270 13.45 -5.36 5.41
C LEU A 270 13.16 -6.87 5.46
N SER A 271 12.54 -7.42 4.43
CA SER A 271 12.23 -8.85 4.33
C SER A 271 13.50 -9.70 4.33
N LYS A 272 14.45 -9.43 3.41
CA LYS A 272 15.74 -10.15 3.29
C LYS A 272 16.53 -10.12 4.61
N ILE A 273 16.66 -8.94 5.23
CA ILE A 273 17.38 -8.78 6.51
C ILE A 273 16.65 -9.52 7.64
N SER A 274 15.33 -9.42 7.71
CA SER A 274 14.55 -10.11 8.74
C SER A 274 14.62 -11.64 8.64
N MET A 275 14.75 -12.19 7.43
CA MET A 275 14.91 -13.63 7.20
C MET A 275 16.34 -14.11 7.47
N ALA A 276 17.34 -13.24 7.33
CA ALA A 276 18.73 -13.56 7.63
C ALA A 276 19.04 -13.64 9.14
N GLY A 277 18.13 -13.15 10.01
CA GLY A 277 18.32 -13.15 11.46
C GLY A 277 19.57 -12.36 11.87
N GLU A 278 20.44 -12.98 12.67
CA GLU A 278 21.71 -12.36 13.12
C GLU A 278 22.72 -12.16 12.00
N ARG A 279 22.56 -12.85 10.86
CA ARG A 279 23.45 -12.69 9.70
C ARG A 279 23.09 -11.46 8.85
N GLY A 280 21.92 -10.87 9.06
CA GLY A 280 21.49 -9.67 8.35
C GLY A 280 22.36 -8.47 8.74
N ASP A 281 22.74 -7.66 7.76
CA ASP A 281 23.44 -6.40 7.99
C ASP A 281 22.44 -5.25 8.07
N LEU A 282 22.28 -4.66 9.27
CA LEU A 282 21.35 -3.56 9.48
C LEU A 282 21.78 -2.27 8.76
N ARG A 283 23.02 -2.16 8.28
CA ARG A 283 23.46 -1.01 7.48
C ARG A 283 22.84 -1.00 6.09
N ASP A 284 22.43 -2.18 5.61
CA ASP A 284 21.83 -2.35 4.28
C ASP A 284 20.32 -2.06 4.25
N LEU A 285 19.70 -1.69 5.38
CA LEU A 285 18.24 -1.47 5.48
C LEU A 285 17.70 -0.51 4.41
N PHE A 286 18.43 0.56 4.10
CA PHE A 286 18.03 1.57 3.12
C PHE A 286 18.79 1.46 1.80
N LYS A 287 19.57 0.39 1.58
CA LYS A 287 20.36 0.24 0.35
C LYS A 287 19.42 0.21 -0.85
N ASP A 288 19.55 1.22 -1.71
CA ASP A 288 18.67 1.42 -2.86
C ASP A 288 17.16 1.47 -2.53
N ALA A 289 16.80 1.92 -1.32
CA ALA A 289 15.40 2.15 -0.96
C ALA A 289 14.83 3.36 -1.71
N LEU A 290 13.58 3.28 -2.18
CA LEU A 290 12.95 4.37 -2.96
C LEU A 290 12.81 5.64 -2.13
N CYS A 291 12.60 5.53 -0.82
CA CYS A 291 12.53 6.66 0.09
C CYS A 291 13.82 7.52 0.13
N LEU A 292 14.98 6.98 -0.24
CA LEU A 292 16.20 7.78 -0.40
C LEU A 292 16.15 8.71 -1.62
N TRP A 293 15.44 8.29 -2.68
CA TRP A 293 15.29 9.05 -3.92
C TRP A 293 14.06 9.97 -3.88
N LYS A 294 12.97 9.45 -3.34
CA LYS A 294 11.64 10.09 -3.28
C LYS A 294 11.08 9.84 -1.87
N PRO A 295 11.17 10.78 -0.93
CA PRO A 295 10.91 10.54 0.48
C PRO A 295 9.41 10.45 0.84
N ASN A 296 8.51 9.99 -0.04
CA ASN A 296 7.04 9.95 0.15
C ASN A 296 6.40 8.58 -0.20
N ASN A 297 7.11 7.46 0.00
CA ASN A 297 6.71 6.12 -0.46
C ASN A 297 6.45 5.13 0.70
N VAL A 298 5.83 3.97 0.41
CA VAL A 298 5.13 3.11 1.39
C VAL A 298 5.63 1.65 1.41
N VAL A 299 5.68 0.94 2.55
CA VAL A 299 6.31 -0.41 2.65
C VAL A 299 5.38 -1.53 3.18
N THR A 300 5.50 -2.77 2.68
CA THR A 300 4.91 -4.06 3.19
C THR A 300 5.61 -5.28 2.55
N PRO A 301 5.74 -6.53 3.09
CA PRO A 301 5.70 -7.11 4.44
C PRO A 301 7.08 -7.63 4.96
N VAL A 302 7.16 -8.11 6.22
CA VAL A 302 8.42 -8.43 6.97
C VAL A 302 8.25 -9.62 7.94
N ALA A 303 9.33 -10.29 8.37
CA ALA A 303 9.22 -11.39 9.35
C ALA A 303 8.73 -10.91 10.73
N PRO A 304 7.93 -11.73 11.47
CA PRO A 304 7.27 -11.35 12.73
C PRO A 304 8.14 -10.62 13.76
N TRP A 305 9.31 -11.18 14.07
CA TRP A 305 10.22 -10.66 15.10
C TRP A 305 10.79 -9.27 14.74
N PHE A 306 10.81 -8.94 13.45
CA PHE A 306 11.37 -7.70 12.91
C PHE A 306 10.30 -6.62 12.70
N LEU A 307 9.02 -6.92 12.96
CA LEU A 307 7.93 -5.94 12.85
C LEU A 307 8.19 -4.69 13.72
N PRO A 308 8.66 -4.78 14.98
CA PRO A 308 9.00 -3.59 15.76
C PRO A 308 10.06 -2.71 15.09
N HIS A 309 11.09 -3.31 14.49
CA HIS A 309 12.17 -2.61 13.78
C HIS A 309 11.63 -1.92 12.53
N ALA A 310 10.92 -2.67 11.69
CA ALA A 310 10.32 -2.15 10.46
C ALA A 310 9.39 -0.98 10.73
N TYR A 311 8.48 -1.12 11.72
CA TYR A 311 7.56 -0.05 12.08
C TYR A 311 8.26 1.15 12.72
N THR A 312 9.29 0.94 13.54
CA THR A 312 10.12 2.03 14.08
C THR A 312 10.78 2.82 12.96
N LEU A 313 11.35 2.14 11.97
CA LEU A 313 11.99 2.77 10.82
C LEU A 313 10.99 3.60 10.00
N ILE A 314 9.86 3.01 9.58
CA ILE A 314 8.93 3.72 8.70
C ILE A 314 8.13 4.81 9.45
N LEU A 315 7.79 4.60 10.73
CA LEU A 315 6.96 5.53 11.49
C LEU A 315 7.75 6.67 12.15
N LEU A 316 9.00 6.48 12.58
CA LEU A 316 9.64 7.49 13.44
C LEU A 316 10.71 8.32 12.72
N ARG A 317 11.15 7.90 11.54
CA ARG A 317 12.08 8.66 10.70
C ARG A 317 11.39 9.83 10.00
N ALA A 318 12.15 10.88 9.73
CA ALA A 318 11.71 12.08 9.02
C ALA A 318 11.52 11.81 7.51
N ASN A 319 12.39 10.98 6.92
CA ASN A 319 12.57 10.87 5.47
C ASN A 319 12.14 9.51 4.89
N THR A 320 11.21 8.81 5.55
CA THR A 320 10.65 7.53 5.07
C THR A 320 9.31 7.67 4.38
N GLY A 321 8.81 8.90 4.23
CA GLY A 321 7.54 9.19 3.56
C GLY A 321 6.30 8.98 4.37
N VAL A 322 5.27 8.50 3.69
CA VAL A 322 3.94 8.29 4.26
C VAL A 322 3.90 6.83 4.72
N PRO A 323 4.17 6.50 5.99
CA PRO A 323 4.14 5.11 6.44
C PRO A 323 2.73 4.55 6.33
N CYS A 324 2.62 3.28 5.93
CA CYS A 324 1.38 2.53 5.97
C CYS A 324 1.47 1.45 7.03
N VAL A 325 0.46 1.40 7.88
CA VAL A 325 0.29 0.34 8.87
C VAL A 325 -0.58 -0.74 8.29
N PHE A 326 -0.10 -1.98 8.26
CA PHE A 326 -0.89 -3.09 7.77
C PHE A 326 -1.93 -3.51 8.81
N TRP A 327 -3.18 -3.68 8.38
CA TRP A 327 -4.30 -4.00 9.26
C TRP A 327 -4.01 -5.20 10.17
N SER A 328 -3.47 -6.27 9.59
CA SER A 328 -3.23 -7.52 10.33
C SER A 328 -2.08 -7.44 11.32
N ASP A 329 -1.16 -6.49 11.17
CA ASP A 329 -0.10 -6.27 12.17
C ASP A 329 -0.63 -5.51 13.39
N LEU A 330 -1.77 -4.81 13.26
CA LEU A 330 -2.41 -4.10 14.36
C LEU A 330 -3.52 -4.93 15.02
N TYR A 331 -4.33 -5.63 14.22
CA TYR A 331 -5.54 -6.33 14.68
C TYR A 331 -5.50 -7.85 14.57
N GLY A 332 -4.47 -8.42 13.92
CA GLY A 332 -4.43 -9.84 13.58
C GLY A 332 -5.16 -10.16 12.28
N SER A 333 -5.18 -11.44 11.91
CA SER A 333 -5.81 -11.94 10.69
C SER A 333 -6.59 -13.22 10.94
N PHE A 334 -7.32 -13.68 9.93
CA PHE A 334 -7.98 -14.99 9.93
C PHE A 334 -7.45 -15.78 8.73
N ALA A 335 -7.03 -17.03 8.92
CA ALA A 335 -6.54 -17.87 7.83
C ALA A 335 -7.68 -18.47 6.98
N SER A 336 -8.69 -19.06 7.64
CA SER A 336 -9.80 -19.81 7.03
C SER A 336 -11.06 -19.82 7.92
N GLY A 337 -11.58 -18.64 8.29
CA GLY A 337 -12.83 -18.49 9.07
C GLY A 337 -12.64 -18.11 10.55
N PRO A 338 -13.74 -17.97 11.33
CA PRO A 338 -13.71 -17.29 12.64
C PRO A 338 -12.85 -17.97 13.71
N SER A 339 -12.66 -19.29 13.63
CA SER A 339 -11.84 -20.08 14.56
C SER A 339 -10.34 -20.05 14.24
N SER A 340 -9.94 -19.39 13.15
CA SER A 340 -8.55 -19.35 12.65
C SER A 340 -7.86 -18.02 12.92
N PHE A 341 -8.26 -17.33 13.98
CA PHE A 341 -7.69 -16.03 14.34
C PHE A 341 -6.20 -16.18 14.66
N ILE A 342 -5.38 -15.40 13.95
CA ILE A 342 -3.96 -15.24 14.16
C ILE A 342 -3.78 -13.86 14.80
N PRO A 343 -3.30 -13.76 16.05
CA PRO A 343 -3.10 -12.47 16.69
C PRO A 343 -1.99 -11.66 15.99
N PRO A 344 -1.91 -10.34 16.23
CA PRO A 344 -0.79 -9.52 15.78
C PRO A 344 0.57 -10.18 16.05
N MET A 345 1.37 -10.34 15.00
CA MET A 345 2.63 -11.09 15.07
C MET A 345 3.77 -10.34 15.77
N SER A 346 3.53 -9.09 16.19
CA SER A 346 4.48 -8.24 16.92
C SER A 346 4.73 -8.68 18.38
N GLY A 347 4.02 -9.70 18.87
CA GLY A 347 4.21 -10.29 20.20
C GLY A 347 3.71 -9.44 21.38
N ASN A 348 3.38 -8.17 21.15
CA ASN A 348 2.72 -7.28 22.09
C ASN A 348 1.61 -6.51 21.35
N PRO A 349 0.32 -6.70 21.73
CA PRO A 349 -0.79 -6.12 20.99
C PRO A 349 -0.71 -4.58 20.92
N THR A 350 -0.17 -3.92 21.95
CA THR A 350 -0.10 -2.45 22.02
C THR A 350 1.15 -1.85 21.36
N LEU A 351 2.14 -2.65 20.98
CA LEU A 351 3.45 -2.15 20.51
C LEU A 351 3.30 -1.26 19.29
N LEU A 352 2.55 -1.70 18.29
CA LEU A 352 2.37 -0.95 17.07
C LEU A 352 1.55 0.32 17.30
N ALA A 353 0.50 0.23 18.13
CA ALA A 353 -0.31 1.38 18.50
C ALA A 353 0.51 2.44 19.25
N ARG A 354 1.45 2.03 20.12
CA ARG A 354 2.43 2.94 20.74
C ARG A 354 3.32 3.61 19.71
N LEU A 355 3.86 2.88 18.74
CA LEU A 355 4.69 3.46 17.68
C LEU A 355 3.93 4.51 16.85
N ILE A 356 2.66 4.26 16.53
CA ILE A 356 1.80 5.22 15.82
C ILE A 356 1.61 6.49 16.67
N LEU A 357 1.35 6.33 17.97
CA LEU A 357 1.16 7.46 18.88
C LEU A 357 2.47 8.24 19.13
N ILE A 358 3.61 7.54 19.25
CA ILE A 358 4.94 8.15 19.31
C ILE A 358 5.21 8.96 18.04
N ARG A 359 4.85 8.46 16.84
CA ARG A 359 4.95 9.24 15.60
C ARG A 359 4.17 10.54 15.69
N LYS A 360 2.90 10.46 16.14
CA LYS A 360 2.00 11.61 16.28
C LYS A 360 2.53 12.65 17.27
N LEU A 361 3.21 12.23 18.34
CA LEU A 361 3.61 13.12 19.42
C LEU A 361 5.06 13.60 19.33
N TYR A 362 6.01 12.74 18.96
CA TYR A 362 7.44 12.95 19.24
C TYR A 362 8.37 12.85 18.03
N ALA A 363 7.93 12.29 16.89
CA ALA A 363 8.76 12.11 15.71
C ALA A 363 8.92 13.40 14.87
N TYR A 364 9.42 14.47 15.50
CA TYR A 364 9.58 15.81 14.93
C TYR A 364 11.00 16.34 15.09
N GLY A 365 11.34 17.38 14.33
CA GLY A 365 12.67 18.01 14.38
C GLY A 365 13.72 17.31 13.54
N THR A 366 14.95 17.85 13.62
CA THR A 366 16.14 17.37 12.93
C THR A 366 16.39 15.89 13.23
N GLN A 367 16.82 15.12 12.23
CA GLN A 367 17.17 13.71 12.37
C GLN A 367 18.68 13.50 12.32
N HIS A 368 19.20 12.64 13.18
CA HIS A 368 20.58 12.13 13.10
C HIS A 368 20.58 10.63 12.93
N ASP A 369 21.31 10.13 11.94
CA ASP A 369 21.37 8.71 11.60
C ASP A 369 22.67 8.06 12.09
N LEU A 370 22.57 6.90 12.72
CA LEU A 370 23.71 6.11 13.18
C LEU A 370 23.59 4.66 12.68
N PHE A 371 23.90 4.48 11.40
CA PHE A 371 23.89 3.19 10.68
C PHE A 371 25.32 2.73 10.36
N SER A 372 26.23 2.85 11.32
CA SER A 372 27.65 2.48 11.14
C SER A 372 27.98 1.06 11.61
N HIS A 373 27.14 0.45 12.44
CA HIS A 373 27.34 -0.91 12.97
C HIS A 373 26.40 -1.93 12.31
N GLN A 374 26.94 -3.10 11.98
CA GLN A 374 26.21 -4.18 11.30
C GLN A 374 25.00 -4.71 12.09
N HIS A 375 25.08 -4.70 13.42
CA HIS A 375 24.13 -5.41 14.29
C HIS A 375 23.36 -4.52 15.27
N CYS A 376 23.72 -3.24 15.33
CA CYS A 376 23.10 -2.25 16.20
C CYS A 376 23.11 -0.91 15.47
N VAL A 377 21.92 -0.42 15.13
CA VAL A 377 21.73 0.84 14.42
C VAL A 377 20.69 1.69 15.14
N GLY A 378 20.70 2.99 14.89
CA GLY A 378 19.76 3.89 15.52
C GLY A 378 19.66 5.21 14.79
N PHE A 379 18.71 6.01 15.23
CA PHE A 379 18.56 7.39 14.82
C PHE A 379 17.88 8.19 15.92
N THR A 380 18.05 9.51 15.88
CA THR A 380 17.39 10.43 16.81
C THR A 380 16.56 11.44 16.05
N ARG A 381 15.60 12.03 16.74
CA ARG A 381 14.81 13.19 16.33
C ARG A 381 14.93 14.21 17.46
N GLU A 382 15.43 15.40 17.16
CA GLU A 382 15.70 16.43 18.18
C GLU A 382 14.44 17.04 18.80
N GLY A 383 13.26 16.74 18.27
CA GLY A 383 12.03 17.41 18.67
C GLY A 383 11.88 18.77 18.00
N HIS A 384 10.66 19.31 18.08
CA HIS A 384 10.35 20.61 17.51
C HIS A 384 9.36 21.34 18.43
N SER A 385 9.60 22.60 18.77
CA SER A 385 8.80 23.33 19.76
C SER A 385 7.30 23.40 19.43
N ALA A 386 6.94 23.38 18.14
CA ALA A 386 5.54 23.34 17.70
C ALA A 386 4.82 21.99 17.92
N HIS A 387 5.53 20.92 18.33
CA HIS A 387 4.99 19.57 18.47
C HIS A 387 5.53 18.84 19.70
N GLY A 388 4.65 18.25 20.51
CA GLY A 388 5.03 17.41 21.65
C GLY A 388 5.97 18.09 22.65
N GLY A 389 5.80 19.40 22.86
CA GLY A 389 6.65 20.21 23.74
C GLY A 389 8.14 20.27 23.34
N GLY A 390 8.49 19.82 22.14
CA GLY A 390 9.89 19.70 21.72
C GLY A 390 10.62 18.44 22.20
N ALA A 391 9.92 17.41 22.69
CA ALA A 391 10.53 16.25 23.37
C ALA A 391 11.47 15.38 22.52
N GLY A 392 11.22 15.23 21.21
CA GLY A 392 12.04 14.38 20.34
C GLY A 392 12.02 12.90 20.71
N LEU A 393 12.92 12.10 20.11
CA LEU A 393 13.08 10.68 20.42
C LEU A 393 14.46 10.13 20.00
N ALA A 394 14.83 8.97 20.54
CA ALA A 394 16.00 8.21 20.17
C ALA A 394 15.62 6.73 19.98
N ALA A 395 15.72 6.23 18.76
CA ALA A 395 15.40 4.86 18.41
C ALA A 395 16.68 4.03 18.26
N VAL A 396 16.74 2.88 18.92
CA VAL A 396 17.85 1.92 18.81
C VAL A 396 17.31 0.54 18.50
N MET A 397 17.92 -0.12 17.53
CA MET A 397 17.53 -1.43 17.03
C MET A 397 18.74 -2.35 16.96
N GLY A 398 18.61 -3.55 17.50
CA GLY A 398 19.62 -4.60 17.41
C GLY A 398 19.07 -5.87 16.79
N ASN A 399 19.93 -6.66 16.13
CA ASN A 399 19.56 -7.98 15.60
C ASN A 399 20.35 -9.14 16.19
N GLN A 400 21.25 -8.89 17.15
CA GLN A 400 22.01 -9.91 17.87
C GLN A 400 21.38 -10.29 19.21
N TRP A 401 21.80 -11.46 19.71
CA TRP A 401 21.61 -11.82 21.11
C TRP A 401 22.62 -11.07 22.01
N GLY A 402 22.16 -10.47 23.11
CA GLY A 402 22.98 -9.69 24.04
C GLY A 402 22.73 -8.17 24.01
N LEU A 403 22.84 -7.53 25.18
CA LEU A 403 22.60 -6.09 25.33
C LEU A 403 23.57 -5.31 24.43
N SER A 404 23.03 -4.41 23.62
CA SER A 404 23.80 -3.46 22.82
C SER A 404 23.45 -2.04 23.21
N LYS A 405 24.35 -1.09 22.93
CA LYS A 405 24.14 0.34 23.21
C LYS A 405 24.65 1.18 22.04
N LEU A 406 24.03 2.33 21.82
CA LEU A 406 24.54 3.36 20.91
C LEU A 406 24.60 4.71 21.63
N ARG A 407 25.75 5.38 21.54
CA ARG A 407 25.86 6.78 21.94
C ARG A 407 25.37 7.65 20.81
N MET A 408 24.29 8.42 21.04
CA MET A 408 23.65 9.23 20.00
C MET A 408 23.36 10.63 20.50
N TYR A 409 23.40 11.61 19.60
CA TYR A 409 23.08 13.01 19.88
C TYR A 409 21.57 13.23 19.74
N VAL A 410 20.95 13.84 20.75
CA VAL A 410 19.53 14.18 20.74
C VAL A 410 19.26 15.68 20.71
N GLY A 411 20.27 16.53 20.92
CA GLY A 411 20.11 17.98 20.99
C GLY A 411 20.57 18.53 22.34
N LYS A 412 21.29 19.65 22.34
CA LYS A 412 21.79 20.27 23.59
C LYS A 412 20.68 20.74 24.52
N HIS A 413 19.51 21.09 23.97
CA HIS A 413 18.34 21.50 24.75
C HIS A 413 17.75 20.38 25.62
N HIS A 414 18.13 19.12 25.40
CA HIS A 414 17.75 17.99 26.25
C HIS A 414 18.76 17.69 27.37
N SER A 415 19.81 18.50 27.54
CA SER A 415 20.80 18.30 28.61
C SER A 415 20.14 18.16 29.98
N GLY A 416 20.57 17.16 30.75
CA GLY A 416 20.06 16.87 32.09
C GLY A 416 18.71 16.15 32.11
N GLU A 417 18.07 15.94 30.96
CA GLU A 417 16.86 15.14 30.90
C GLU A 417 17.13 13.66 31.15
N LYS A 418 16.11 13.00 31.70
CA LYS A 418 16.07 11.57 31.92
C LYS A 418 15.10 10.91 30.94
N TRP A 419 15.60 9.98 30.17
CA TRP A 419 14.86 9.33 29.08
C TRP A 419 14.58 7.87 29.42
N ILE A 420 13.38 7.40 29.04
CA ILE A 420 12.91 6.03 29.28
C ILE A 420 12.39 5.40 27.99
N ASP A 421 12.42 4.07 27.89
CA ASP A 421 11.90 3.37 26.71
C ASP A 421 10.36 3.32 26.70
N PHE A 422 9.74 4.04 25.77
CA PHE A 422 8.29 4.11 25.61
C PHE A 422 7.69 2.82 25.04
N LEU A 423 8.50 1.92 24.45
CA LEU A 423 8.04 0.58 24.08
C LEU A 423 7.98 -0.39 25.26
N ARG A 424 8.69 -0.08 26.36
CA ARG A 424 8.84 -0.93 27.56
C ARG A 424 9.45 -2.30 27.25
N LEU A 425 10.38 -2.35 26.29
CA LEU A 425 11.12 -3.54 25.91
C LEU A 425 12.51 -3.57 26.54
N CYS A 426 13.11 -2.40 26.78
CA CYS A 426 14.39 -2.27 27.47
C CYS A 426 14.21 -1.51 28.80
N PRO A 427 14.43 -2.15 29.96
CA PRO A 427 14.35 -1.47 31.25
C PRO A 427 15.51 -0.50 31.44
N GLY A 428 15.32 0.47 32.35
CA GLY A 428 16.32 1.44 32.74
C GLY A 428 15.99 2.87 32.28
N GLU A 429 16.96 3.74 32.50
CA GLU A 429 16.89 5.17 32.18
C GLU A 429 18.21 5.61 31.54
N VAL A 430 18.13 6.63 30.69
CA VAL A 430 19.29 7.25 30.04
C VAL A 430 19.33 8.72 30.42
N MET A 431 20.45 9.17 30.97
CA MET A 431 20.70 10.59 31.23
C MET A 431 21.35 11.22 30.01
N ILE A 432 20.84 12.38 29.59
CA ILE A 432 21.43 13.17 28.51
C ILE A 432 22.50 14.10 29.11
N ASP A 433 23.72 14.04 28.57
CA ASP A 433 24.85 14.84 29.04
C ASP A 433 24.73 16.32 28.63
N ASP A 434 25.62 17.16 29.16
CA ASP A 434 25.65 18.61 28.91
C ASP A 434 25.87 18.98 27.44
N GLU A 435 26.36 18.04 26.64
CA GLU A 435 26.57 18.20 25.21
C GLU A 435 25.43 17.63 24.37
N GLY A 436 24.35 17.13 24.99
CA GLY A 436 23.17 16.61 24.31
C GLY A 436 23.28 15.17 23.82
N TRP A 437 24.18 14.37 24.40
CA TRP A 437 24.37 12.96 24.05
C TRP A 437 23.85 12.02 25.13
N GLY A 438 23.33 10.87 24.71
CA GLY A 438 22.94 9.77 25.60
C GLY A 438 23.48 8.43 25.11
N GLU A 439 23.72 7.49 26.04
CA GLU A 439 24.03 6.09 25.74
C GLU A 439 22.75 5.24 25.80
N PHE A 440 22.16 4.96 24.65
CA PHE A 440 20.85 4.33 24.55
C PHE A 440 20.98 2.81 24.39
N PRO A 441 20.47 2.00 25.34
CA PRO A 441 20.49 0.55 25.23
C PRO A 441 19.35 0.00 24.38
N VAL A 442 19.59 -1.20 23.85
CA VAL A 442 18.56 -2.06 23.24
C VAL A 442 18.69 -3.47 23.77
N SER A 443 17.55 -4.10 24.06
CA SER A 443 17.50 -5.43 24.64
C SER A 443 18.12 -6.47 23.72
N GLY A 444 18.85 -7.41 24.33
CA GLY A 444 19.61 -8.45 23.62
C GLY A 444 18.80 -9.61 23.08
N ASN A 445 17.54 -9.40 22.73
CA ASN A 445 16.65 -10.42 22.17
C ASN A 445 16.23 -10.04 20.75
N ARG A 446 17.18 -9.48 19.98
CA ARG A 446 16.88 -8.78 18.71
C ARG A 446 15.84 -7.67 18.95
N GLY A 447 16.14 -6.81 19.92
CA GLY A 447 15.22 -5.81 20.44
C GLY A 447 15.13 -4.53 19.60
N CYS A 448 14.12 -3.74 19.92
CA CYS A 448 13.92 -2.38 19.45
C CYS A 448 13.48 -1.53 20.64
N SER A 449 14.09 -0.36 20.85
CA SER A 449 13.77 0.57 21.94
C SER A 449 13.54 1.96 21.38
N VAL A 450 12.60 2.70 21.97
CA VAL A 450 12.35 4.11 21.63
C VAL A 450 12.37 4.94 22.89
N TRP A 451 13.47 5.66 23.08
CA TRP A 451 13.72 6.49 24.25
C TRP A 451 13.15 7.89 24.04
N VAL A 452 12.41 8.37 25.03
CA VAL A 452 11.83 9.72 25.08
C VAL A 452 11.92 10.22 26.53
N SER A 453 11.99 11.54 26.70
CA SER A 453 12.02 12.20 28.00
C SER A 453 10.89 11.73 28.93
N GLU A 454 11.20 11.44 30.19
CA GLU A 454 10.22 10.97 31.19
C GLU A 454 9.19 12.03 31.56
N THR A 455 9.47 13.29 31.24
CA THR A 455 8.60 14.45 31.46
C THR A 455 7.87 14.89 30.20
N ALA A 456 8.01 14.15 29.08
CA ALA A 456 7.35 14.48 27.82
C ALA A 456 5.82 14.52 27.97
N GLU A 457 5.20 15.57 27.43
CA GLU A 457 3.75 15.71 27.37
C GLU A 457 3.13 14.55 26.59
N GLY A 458 2.03 13.98 27.08
CA GLY A 458 1.36 12.82 26.45
C GLY A 458 2.00 11.46 26.75
N LYS A 459 3.05 11.40 27.60
CA LYS A 459 3.70 10.13 28.01
C LYS A 459 2.70 9.08 28.46
N ASP A 460 1.77 9.48 29.33
CA ASP A 460 0.82 8.54 29.94
C ASP A 460 -0.16 7.96 28.90
N GLU A 461 -0.43 8.67 27.80
CA GLU A 461 -1.24 8.17 26.69
C GLU A 461 -0.53 7.03 25.95
N VAL A 462 0.79 7.13 25.77
CA VAL A 462 1.61 6.07 25.13
C VAL A 462 1.81 4.89 26.08
N ILE A 463 2.24 5.20 27.30
CA ILE A 463 2.69 4.20 28.26
C ILE A 463 1.51 3.35 28.76
N ASN A 464 0.38 3.99 29.06
CA ASN A 464 -0.81 3.31 29.59
C ASN A 464 -1.80 2.92 28.49
N LEU A 465 -1.40 3.02 27.22
CA LEU A 465 -2.23 2.67 26.07
C LEU A 465 -2.80 1.25 26.22
N LYS A 466 -4.12 1.15 26.05
CA LYS A 466 -4.86 -0.10 25.92
C LYS A 466 -5.61 -0.04 24.60
N LEU A 467 -5.50 -1.09 23.80
CA LEU A 467 -6.22 -1.23 22.52
C LEU A 467 -7.63 -1.73 22.71
#